data_AF-A0A7S3XXR0-F1
#
_entry.id   AF-A0A7S3XXR0-F1
#
_cell.length_a   1.000
_cell.length_b   1.000
_cell.length_c   1.000
_cell.angle_alpha   90.00
_cell.angle_beta   90.00
_cell.angle_gamma   90.00
#
_symmetry.space_group_name_H-M   'P 1'
#
loop_
_entity.id
_entity.type
_entity.pdbx_description
1 polymer ?
#
loop_
_entity_poly.entity_id
_entity_poly.type
_entity_poly.pdbx_seq_one_letter_code
_entity_poly.pdbx_strand_id
1 'polypeptide(L)'
;MAMSNGGSHIMVNERQNVGSVLVIFDHDNSLTNMDSGLHTVGALAPNLNDNFKRYMDSGIGWTKTMDNQMGHLHEQGFSKEEVLAAAARTPVQPGVVEAVK
;
A
#
# COMPACT_ATOMS: atom_id res chain seq x y z
N MET A 1 -2.83 53.31 10.92
CA MET A 1 -3.64 52.33 10.17
C MET A 1 -2.81 51.06 10.08
N ALA A 2 -3.21 50.03 10.81
CA ALA A 2 -2.59 48.71 10.77
C ALA A 2 -3.11 47.95 9.54
N MET A 3 -2.24 47.22 8.86
CA MET A 3 -2.58 46.18 7.90
C MET A 3 -1.66 44.98 8.17
N SER A 4 -2.17 44.01 8.93
CA SER A 4 -1.81 42.58 8.83
C SER A 4 -2.70 41.97 7.72
N ASN A 5 -2.52 40.81 7.07
CA ASN A 5 -1.93 39.48 7.27
C ASN A 5 -1.60 38.95 5.84
N GLY A 6 -0.92 37.84 5.59
CA GLY A 6 -0.50 36.74 6.44
C GLY A 6 0.52 35.89 5.68
N GLY A 7 1.72 35.80 6.23
CA GLY A 7 2.68 34.76 5.84
C GLY A 7 2.17 33.43 6.38
N SER A 8 2.15 32.41 5.53
CA SER A 8 1.92 31.03 5.94
C SER A 8 3.02 30.61 6.91
N HIS A 9 2.74 30.72 8.21
CA HIS A 9 3.54 30.11 9.27
C HIS A 9 3.40 28.59 9.13
N ILE A 10 4.35 27.95 8.45
CA ILE A 10 4.61 26.53 8.70
C ILE A 10 5.20 26.47 10.11
N MET A 11 4.35 26.14 11.07
CA MET A 11 4.77 25.80 12.42
C MET A 11 5.46 24.44 12.34
N VAL A 12 6.78 24.43 12.11
CA VAL A 12 7.58 23.24 12.35
C VAL A 12 7.69 23.11 13.86
N ASN A 13 6.89 22.22 14.45
CA ASN A 13 6.99 21.93 15.88
C ASN A 13 8.32 21.21 16.11
N GLU A 14 9.32 21.94 16.61
CA GLU A 14 10.59 21.38 17.03
C GLU A 14 10.33 20.26 18.05
N ARG A 15 10.99 19.11 17.87
CA ARG A 15 10.77 17.93 18.70
C ARG A 15 11.05 18.27 20.17
N GLN A 16 9.99 18.42 20.95
CA GLN A 16 10.04 18.22 22.39
C GLN A 16 10.61 16.82 22.65
N ASN A 17 11.48 16.66 23.65
CA ASN A 17 12.08 15.39 24.03
C ASN A 17 10.99 14.41 24.51
N VAL A 18 10.33 13.76 23.57
CA VAL A 18 9.38 12.68 23.78
C VAL A 18 10.20 11.45 24.14
N GLY A 19 9.77 10.71 25.18
CA GLY A 19 10.30 9.37 25.46
C GLY A 19 10.13 8.42 24.28
N SER A 20 10.35 7.13 24.47
CA SER A 20 10.20 6.14 23.40
C SER A 20 8.85 6.28 22.67
N VAL A 21 8.88 6.53 21.36
CA VAL A 21 7.69 6.68 20.51
C VAL A 21 7.46 5.39 19.72
N LEU A 22 6.20 4.98 19.59
CA LEU A 22 5.77 3.92 18.67
C LEU A 22 5.24 4.57 17.38
N VAL A 23 5.79 4.18 16.24
CA VAL A 23 5.32 4.59 14.91
C VAL A 23 4.73 3.36 14.21
N ILE A 24 3.52 3.49 13.67
CA ILE A 24 2.82 2.42 12.93
C ILE A 24 2.63 2.92 11.50
N PHE A 25 3.09 2.15 10.53
CA PHE A 25 2.85 2.39 9.11
C PHE A 25 1.86 1.34 8.59
N ASP A 26 0.89 1.78 7.79
CA ASP A 26 0.19 0.87 6.90
C ASP A 26 1.16 0.36 5.81
N HIS A 27 0.84 -0.76 5.17
CA HIS A 27 1.70 -1.32 4.12
C HIS A 27 1.48 -0.64 2.77
N ASP A 28 0.24 -0.67 2.27
CA ASP A 28 -0.10 -0.21 0.93
C ASP A 28 -0.25 1.32 0.90
N ASN A 29 0.27 1.96 -0.16
CA ASN A 29 0.33 3.43 -0.30
C ASN A 29 1.01 4.17 0.88
N SER A 30 1.73 3.45 1.72
CA SER A 30 2.50 3.93 2.87
C SER A 30 3.91 3.35 2.78
N LEU A 31 4.18 2.13 3.28
CA LEU A 31 5.51 1.51 3.09
C LEU A 31 5.83 1.22 1.62
N THR A 32 4.80 0.95 0.82
CA THR A 32 4.89 0.76 -0.62
C THR A 32 4.23 1.92 -1.35
N ASN A 33 4.62 2.14 -2.60
CA ASN A 33 4.11 3.27 -3.39
C ASN A 33 2.78 2.99 -4.09
N MET A 34 2.16 1.83 -3.84
CA MET A 34 0.96 1.36 -4.52
C MET A 34 0.23 0.27 -3.71
N ASP A 35 -0.88 -0.23 -4.25
CA ASP A 35 -1.58 -1.42 -3.74
C ASP A 35 -0.78 -2.67 -4.15
N SER A 36 -0.26 -3.39 -3.16
CA SER A 36 0.61 -4.55 -3.39
C SER A 36 -0.15 -5.77 -3.88
N GLY A 37 -1.44 -5.90 -3.53
CA GLY A 37 -2.32 -6.97 -4.02
C GLY A 37 -2.61 -6.83 -5.51
N LEU A 38 -3.02 -5.64 -5.95
CA LEU A 38 -3.23 -5.31 -7.36
C LEU A 38 -1.94 -5.41 -8.17
N HIS A 39 -0.81 -5.01 -7.60
CA HIS A 39 0.50 -5.15 -8.25
C HIS A 39 0.87 -6.62 -8.45
N THR A 40 0.79 -7.42 -7.39
CA THR A 40 1.18 -8.84 -7.40
C THR A 40 0.31 -9.66 -8.34
N VAL A 41 -1.01 -9.53 -8.23
CA VAL A 41 -1.96 -10.25 -9.09
C VAL A 41 -1.82 -9.78 -10.53
N GLY A 42 -1.76 -8.46 -10.75
CA GLY A 42 -1.60 -7.88 -12.09
C GLY A 42 -0.30 -8.28 -12.80
N ALA A 43 0.78 -8.51 -12.06
CA ALA A 43 2.05 -8.97 -12.62
C ALA A 43 2.01 -10.42 -13.13
N LEU A 44 1.12 -11.26 -12.59
CA LEU A 44 0.97 -12.67 -12.98
C LEU A 44 -0.17 -12.86 -13.98
N ALA A 45 -1.33 -12.26 -13.71
CA ALA A 45 -2.54 -12.39 -14.51
C ALA A 45 -3.27 -11.03 -14.59
N PRO A 46 -2.89 -10.14 -15.52
CA PRO A 46 -3.44 -8.78 -15.63
C PRO A 46 -4.98 -8.74 -15.74
N ASN A 47 -5.57 -9.75 -16.36
CA ASN A 47 -7.03 -9.90 -16.51
C ASN A 47 -7.77 -10.06 -15.17
N LEU A 48 -7.08 -10.51 -14.11
CA LEU A 48 -7.68 -10.64 -12.79
C LEU A 48 -7.81 -9.31 -12.05
N ASN A 49 -7.16 -8.23 -12.50
CA ASN A 49 -7.31 -6.92 -11.86
C ASN A 49 -8.73 -6.35 -11.98
N ASP A 50 -9.44 -6.68 -13.07
CA ASP A 50 -10.84 -6.32 -13.24
C ASP A 50 -11.74 -6.92 -12.15
N ASN A 51 -11.37 -8.09 -11.60
CA ASN A 51 -12.15 -8.75 -10.56
C ASN A 51 -12.11 -7.97 -9.24
N PHE A 52 -11.02 -7.25 -8.93
CA PHE A 52 -10.96 -6.45 -7.70
C PHE A 52 -12.06 -5.39 -7.66
N LYS A 53 -12.18 -4.60 -8.73
CA LYS A 53 -13.25 -3.60 -8.83
C LYS A 53 -14.62 -4.27 -8.73
N ARG A 54 -14.85 -5.36 -9.46
CA ARG A 54 -16.14 -6.09 -9.44
C ARG A 54 -16.50 -6.61 -8.04
N TYR A 55 -15.55 -7.21 -7.32
CA TYR A 55 -15.79 -7.77 -5.99
C TYR A 55 -15.98 -6.69 -4.92
N MET A 56 -15.24 -5.58 -5.04
CA MET A 56 -15.43 -4.43 -4.15
C MET A 56 -16.79 -3.77 -4.39
N ASP A 57 -17.18 -3.58 -5.65
CA ASP A 57 -18.50 -3.04 -6.02
C ASP A 57 -19.65 -3.96 -5.58
N SER A 58 -19.41 -5.28 -5.47
CA SER A 58 -20.39 -6.26 -4.99
C SER A 58 -20.42 -6.44 -3.47
N GLY A 59 -19.57 -5.75 -2.71
CA GLY A 59 -19.53 -5.80 -1.25
C GLY A 59 -18.92 -7.07 -0.64
N ILE A 60 -18.15 -7.87 -1.39
CA ILE A 60 -17.55 -9.14 -0.93
C ILE A 60 -16.46 -8.92 0.15
N GLY A 61 -15.95 -7.69 0.28
CA GLY A 61 -14.89 -7.35 1.22
C GLY A 61 -13.50 -7.81 0.75
N TRP A 62 -12.46 -7.17 1.29
CA TRP A 62 -11.09 -7.35 0.81
C TRP A 62 -10.55 -8.76 1.04
N THR A 63 -10.76 -9.35 2.22
CA THR A 63 -10.26 -10.71 2.54
C THR A 63 -10.78 -11.75 1.56
N LYS A 64 -12.09 -11.77 1.31
CA LYS A 64 -12.69 -12.74 0.40
C LYS A 64 -12.32 -12.44 -1.06
N THR A 65 -12.12 -11.17 -1.41
CA THR A 65 -11.57 -10.77 -2.71
C THR A 65 -10.20 -11.39 -2.93
N MET A 66 -9.27 -11.23 -1.96
CA MET A 66 -7.93 -11.81 -2.05
C MET A 66 -7.94 -13.33 -2.10
N ASP A 67 -8.76 -14.00 -1.27
CA ASP A 67 -8.92 -15.45 -1.31
C ASP A 67 -9.34 -15.94 -2.71
N ASN A 68 -10.32 -15.27 -3.31
CA ASN A 68 -10.79 -15.61 -4.66
C ASN A 68 -9.67 -15.40 -5.69
N GLN A 69 -8.89 -14.32 -5.59
CA GLN A 69 -7.77 -14.06 -6.51
C GLN A 69 -6.67 -15.11 -6.40
N MET A 70 -6.33 -15.53 -5.18
CA MET A 70 -5.37 -16.61 -4.97
C MET A 70 -5.87 -17.94 -5.56
N GLY A 71 -7.18 -18.21 -5.44
CA GLY A 71 -7.83 -19.34 -6.11
C GLY A 71 -7.68 -19.28 -7.63
N HIS A 72 -8.00 -18.14 -8.25
CA HIS A 72 -7.88 -17.95 -9.70
C HIS A 72 -6.44 -18.09 -10.21
N LEU A 73 -5.45 -17.63 -9.44
CA LEU A 73 -4.04 -17.83 -9.78
C LEU A 73 -3.65 -19.31 -9.69
N HIS A 74 -4.10 -20.02 -8.66
CA HIS A 74 -3.85 -21.45 -8.50
C HIS A 74 -4.47 -22.27 -9.65
N GLU A 75 -5.71 -21.97 -10.04
CA GLU A 75 -6.40 -22.62 -11.17
C GLU A 75 -5.70 -22.38 -12.51
N GLN A 76 -5.00 -21.25 -12.65
CA GLN A 76 -4.17 -20.93 -13.82
C GLN A 76 -2.78 -21.59 -13.77
N GLY A 77 -2.46 -22.33 -12.70
CA GLY A 77 -1.21 -23.08 -12.56
C GLY A 77 -0.06 -22.31 -11.94
N PHE A 78 -0.28 -21.10 -11.42
CA PHE A 78 0.77 -20.36 -10.72
C PHE A 78 1.10 -21.02 -9.37
N SER A 79 2.40 -21.19 -9.11
CA SER A 79 2.93 -21.68 -7.85
C SER A 79 2.97 -20.58 -6.78
N LYS A 80 3.07 -21.00 -5.52
CA LYS A 80 3.30 -20.09 -4.39
C LYS A 80 4.58 -19.29 -4.59
N GLU A 81 5.62 -19.93 -5.09
CA GLU A 81 6.94 -19.33 -5.30
C GLU A 81 6.88 -18.21 -6.35
N GLU A 82 6.09 -18.39 -7.40
CA GLU A 82 5.84 -17.34 -8.40
C GLU A 82 5.06 -16.16 -7.82
N VAL A 83 4.06 -16.41 -6.98
CA VAL A 83 3.33 -15.35 -6.25
C VAL A 83 4.25 -14.58 -5.33
N LEU A 84 5.09 -15.26 -4.55
CA LEU A 84 6.08 -14.61 -3.68
C LEU A 84 7.11 -13.81 -4.49
N ALA A 85 7.59 -14.36 -5.60
CA ALA A 85 8.53 -13.67 -6.48
C ALA A 85 7.91 -12.42 -7.13
N ALA A 86 6.60 -12.44 -7.43
CA ALA A 86 5.87 -11.26 -7.88
C ALA A 86 5.71 -10.22 -6.75
N ALA A 87 5.29 -10.63 -5.56
CA ALA A 87 5.12 -9.75 -4.42
C ALA A 87 6.44 -9.06 -4.01
N ALA A 88 7.57 -9.77 -4.08
CA ALA A 88 8.89 -9.24 -3.77
C ALA A 88 9.35 -8.10 -4.70
N ARG A 89 8.70 -7.93 -5.86
CA ARG A 89 8.97 -6.83 -6.80
C ARG A 89 8.12 -5.58 -6.55
N THR A 90 7.27 -5.59 -5.52
CA THR A 90 6.46 -4.43 -5.14
C THR A 90 7.36 -3.24 -4.83
N PRO A 91 7.17 -2.08 -5.49
CA PRO A 91 8.04 -0.95 -5.27
C PRO A 91 7.83 -0.33 -3.88
N VAL A 92 8.93 -0.17 -3.16
CA VAL A 92 8.97 0.46 -1.84
C VAL A 92 8.83 1.98 -1.97
N GLN A 93 8.17 2.64 -1.02
CA GLN A 93 8.01 4.10 -1.03
C GLN A 93 9.38 4.79 -0.89
N PRO A 94 9.69 5.78 -1.75
CA PRO A 94 10.95 6.51 -1.66
C PRO A 94 11.19 7.11 -0.28
N GLY A 95 12.38 6.88 0.30
CA GLY A 95 12.77 7.42 1.60
C GLY A 95 12.29 6.60 2.81
N VAL A 96 11.38 5.63 2.65
CA VAL A 96 10.86 4.86 3.79
C VAL A 96 11.93 4.02 4.48
N VAL A 97 12.89 3.50 3.71
CA VAL A 97 14.04 2.74 4.26
C VAL A 97 14.86 3.60 5.22
N GLU A 98 15.02 4.90 4.93
CA GLU A 98 15.71 5.83 5.83
C GLU A 98 14.81 6.26 7.00
N ALA A 99 13.49 6.28 6.81
CA ALA A 99 12.55 6.65 7.85
C ALA A 99 12.35 5.57 8.94
N VAL A 100 12.60 4.30 8.61
CA VAL A 100 12.45 3.15 9.54
C VAL A 100 13.75 2.68 10.19
N LYS A 101 14.90 3.23 9.78
CA LYS A 101 16.20 2.99 10.42
C LYS A 101 16.36 3.82 11.68
#